data_AF-A0A022Q6W8-F1
#
_entry.id   AF-A0A022Q6W8-F1
#
_cell.length_a   1.000
_cell.length_b   1.000
_cell.length_c   1.000
_cell.angle_alpha   90.00
_cell.angle_beta   90.00
_cell.angle_gamma   90.00
#
_symmetry.space_group_name_H-M   'P 1'
#
loop_
_entity.id
_entity.type
_entity.pdbx_description
1 polymer ?
#
loop_
_entity_poly.entity_id
_entity_poly.type
_entity_poly.pdbx_seq_one_letter_code
_entity_poly.pdbx_strand_id
1 'polypeptide(L)'
;MRGVGGPLLCISDLLSDVAEETSGVPHDHAPPSDAADVSKLPPTDIPKLFQENFNELKGALEGGDHSWTALTLKLCSALETANKLVDSSNSSVTSLSKKVDELERIVNRRDSAITAAKEIQGSLKLYDQL
;
A
#
# COMPACT_ATOMS: atom_id res chain seq x y z
N MET A 1 -9.67 16.15 -62.10
CA MET A 1 -9.29 16.39 -60.69
C MET A 1 -8.49 15.18 -60.24
N ARG A 2 -7.15 15.25 -60.24
CA ARG A 2 -6.31 14.17 -59.67
C ARG A 2 -6.38 14.33 -58.16
N GLY A 3 -7.14 13.48 -57.48
CA GLY A 3 -7.12 13.39 -56.03
C GLY A 3 -5.73 12.92 -55.59
N VAL A 4 -5.03 13.75 -54.83
CA VAL A 4 -3.75 13.40 -54.22
C VAL A 4 -4.05 12.56 -52.98
N GLY A 5 -4.25 11.26 -53.17
CA GLY A 5 -4.35 10.30 -52.08
C GLY A 5 -2.94 9.91 -51.66
N GLY A 6 -2.41 10.60 -50.64
CA GLY A 6 -1.18 10.15 -49.97
C GLY A 6 -1.38 8.77 -49.31
N PRO A 7 -0.29 8.09 -48.93
CA PRO A 7 -0.37 6.83 -48.19
C PRO A 7 -1.19 7.02 -46.92
N LEU A 8 -2.13 6.11 -46.65
CA LEU A 8 -2.82 6.09 -45.37
C LEU A 8 -1.81 5.75 -44.28
N LEU A 9 -1.73 6.60 -43.25
CA LEU A 9 -0.89 6.37 -42.10
C LEU A 9 -1.30 5.06 -41.42
N CYS A 10 -0.32 4.24 -41.05
CA CYS A 10 -0.59 3.00 -40.34
C CYS A 10 -0.99 3.31 -38.91
N ILE A 11 -1.72 2.41 -38.25
CA ILE A 11 -2.04 2.53 -36.82
C ILE A 11 -0.74 2.73 -36.00
N SER A 12 0.37 2.15 -36.44
CA SER A 12 1.70 2.37 -35.86
C SER A 12 2.19 3.82 -35.94
N ASP A 13 1.89 4.56 -37.02
CA ASP A 13 2.29 5.97 -37.17
C ASP A 13 1.45 6.89 -36.28
N LEU A 14 0.21 6.49 -35.94
CA LEU A 14 -0.66 7.24 -35.02
C LEU A 14 -0.29 7.01 -33.55
N LEU A 15 0.31 5.87 -33.24
CA LEU A 15 0.63 5.47 -31.86
C LEU A 15 2.09 5.73 -31.48
N SER A 16 2.93 6.30 -32.36
CA SER A 16 4.33 6.60 -32.03
C SER A 16 4.44 7.60 -30.88
N ASP A 17 3.62 8.65 -30.89
CA ASP A 17 3.69 9.73 -29.92
C ASP A 17 3.24 9.29 -28.52
N VAL A 18 2.45 8.21 -28.42
CA VAL A 18 1.99 7.62 -27.15
C VAL A 18 3.09 6.80 -26.47
N ALA A 19 4.07 6.30 -27.24
CA ALA A 19 5.16 5.49 -26.70
C ALA A 19 6.38 6.32 -26.24
N GLU A 20 6.46 7.60 -26.63
CA GLU A 20 7.65 8.43 -26.40
C GLU A 20 7.66 9.19 -25.06
N GLU A 21 6.60 9.12 -24.25
CA GLU A 21 6.51 9.80 -22.94
C GLU A 21 7.23 9.07 -21.78
N THR A 22 8.31 8.33 -22.05
CA THR A 22 9.13 7.68 -21.00
C THR A 22 10.61 8.04 -21.05
N SER A 23 11.03 9.03 -21.85
CA SER A 23 12.45 9.37 -21.93
C SER A 23 12.69 10.87 -22.20
N GLY A 24 12.65 11.67 -21.14
CA GLY A 24 13.36 12.95 -21.11
C GLY A 24 12.70 14.05 -20.30
N VAL A 25 13.35 14.43 -19.20
CA VAL A 25 13.13 15.62 -18.35
C VAL A 25 11.95 15.52 -17.36
N PRO A 26 12.20 15.74 -16.04
CA PRO A 26 11.13 15.86 -15.05
C PRO A 26 10.39 17.18 -15.29
N HIS A 27 9.30 17.15 -16.06
CA HIS A 27 8.33 18.22 -16.01
C HIS A 27 7.45 17.97 -14.78
N ASP A 28 7.39 18.96 -13.90
CA ASP A 28 6.45 19.05 -12.78
C ASP A 28 5.01 19.03 -13.32
N HIS A 29 4.54 17.87 -13.77
CA HIS A 29 3.12 17.61 -13.92
C HIS A 29 2.59 17.39 -12.51
N ALA A 30 2.14 18.49 -11.91
CA ALA A 30 1.24 18.43 -10.78
C ALA A 30 0.14 17.39 -11.10
N PRO A 31 -0.09 16.40 -10.23
CA PRO A 31 -1.14 15.42 -10.46
C PRO A 31 -2.47 16.17 -10.62
N PRO A 32 -3.42 15.64 -11.41
CA PRO A 32 -4.77 16.20 -11.41
C PRO A 32 -5.21 16.32 -9.95
N SER A 33 -5.62 17.53 -9.57
CA SER A 33 -5.81 17.97 -8.18
C SER A 33 -6.83 17.15 -7.38
N ASP A 34 -7.47 16.16 -7.99
CA ASP A 34 -8.43 15.24 -7.39
C ASP A 34 -7.81 13.90 -6.96
N ALA A 35 -6.57 13.58 -7.36
CA ALA A 35 -5.87 12.38 -6.89
C ALA A 35 -5.31 12.50 -5.45
N ALA A 36 -5.28 13.73 -4.90
CA ALA A 36 -4.73 14.02 -3.59
C ALA A 36 -5.60 13.54 -2.42
N ASP A 37 -6.87 13.17 -2.65
CA ASP A 37 -7.81 12.90 -1.56
C ASP A 37 -7.94 11.43 -1.17
N VAL A 38 -7.37 10.50 -1.97
CA VAL A 38 -7.41 9.07 -1.63
C VAL A 38 -6.47 8.74 -0.46
N SER A 39 -5.41 9.54 -0.25
CA SER A 39 -4.45 9.34 0.85
C SER A 39 -4.99 9.73 2.24
N LYS A 40 -6.18 10.33 2.33
CA LYS A 40 -6.78 10.76 3.61
C LYS A 40 -7.94 9.88 4.10
N LEU A 41 -8.32 8.87 3.34
CA LEU A 41 -9.45 8.00 3.69
C LEU A 41 -9.01 6.90 4.66
N PRO A 42 -9.84 6.58 5.68
CA PRO A 42 -9.53 5.51 6.61
C PRO A 42 -9.45 4.16 5.86
N PRO A 43 -8.50 3.27 6.21
CA PRO A 43 -8.30 1.97 5.56
C PRO A 43 -9.56 1.11 5.40
N THR A 44 -10.54 1.28 6.30
CA THR A 44 -11.84 0.59 6.27
C THR A 44 -12.69 0.91 5.03
N ASP A 45 -12.43 2.03 4.34
CA ASP A 45 -13.22 2.45 3.19
C ASP A 45 -12.65 1.92 1.85
N ILE A 46 -11.50 1.24 1.85
CA ILE A 46 -10.87 0.71 0.62
C ILE A 46 -11.77 -0.29 -0.13
N PRO A 47 -12.43 -1.27 0.51
CA PRO A 47 -13.32 -2.20 -0.21
C PRO A 47 -14.50 -1.47 -0.84
N LYS A 48 -15.03 -0.45 -0.16
CA LYS A 48 -16.13 0.38 -0.66
C LYS A 48 -15.69 1.21 -1.87
N LEU A 49 -14.54 1.88 -1.78
CA LEU A 49 -13.93 2.62 -2.89
C LEU A 49 -13.65 1.72 -4.10
N PHE A 50 -13.13 0.51 -3.88
CA PHE A 50 -12.90 -0.45 -4.96
C PHE A 50 -14.21 -0.77 -5.68
N GLN A 51 -15.27 -1.08 -4.92
CA GLN A 51 -16.57 -1.41 -5.48
C GLN A 51 -17.18 -0.24 -6.26
N GLU A 52 -17.06 0.99 -5.75
CA GLU A 52 -17.53 2.21 -6.42
C GLU A 52 -16.79 2.44 -7.74
N ASN A 53 -15.45 2.41 -7.74
CA ASN A 53 -14.64 2.57 -8.95
C ASN A 53 -14.89 1.47 -9.98
N PHE A 54 -15.08 0.22 -9.53
CA PHE A 54 -15.40 -0.89 -10.41
C PHE A 54 -16.77 -0.72 -11.07
N ASN A 55 -17.77 -0.25 -10.32
CA ASN A 55 -19.10 0.02 -10.86
C ASN A 55 -19.09 1.17 -11.87
N GLU A 56 -18.33 2.24 -11.61
CA GLU A 56 -18.11 3.34 -12.57
C GLU A 56 -17.48 2.82 -13.87
N LEU A 57 -16.41 2.03 -13.77
CA LEU A 57 -15.74 1.43 -14.92
C LEU A 57 -16.69 0.54 -15.73
N LYS A 58 -17.49 -0.28 -15.04
CA LYS A 58 -18.48 -1.14 -15.70
C LYS A 58 -19.49 -0.32 -16.49
N GLY A 59 -19.99 0.78 -15.92
CA GLY A 59 -20.90 1.70 -16.60
C GLY A 59 -20.28 2.32 -17.85
N ALA A 60 -19.02 2.76 -17.78
CA ALA A 60 -18.28 3.33 -18.92
C ALA A 60 -18.08 2.31 -20.06
N LEU A 61 -17.76 1.06 -19.72
CA LEU A 61 -17.60 -0.04 -20.69
C LEU A 61 -18.91 -0.38 -21.40
N GLU A 62 -20.05 -0.28 -20.70
CA GLU A 62 -21.39 -0.49 -21.27
C GLU A 62 -21.87 0.72 -22.10
N GLY A 63 -21.49 1.94 -21.70
CA GLY A 63 -21.94 3.21 -22.28
C GLY A 63 -21.23 3.64 -23.57
N GLY A 64 -20.14 2.96 -23.95
CA GLY A 64 -19.38 3.27 -25.17
C GLY A 64 -18.60 4.59 -25.13
N ASP A 65 -18.49 5.23 -23.96
CA ASP A 65 -17.66 6.41 -23.77
C ASP A 65 -16.17 6.02 -23.67
N HIS A 66 -15.27 6.98 -23.87
CA HIS A 66 -13.83 6.75 -23.74
C HIS A 66 -13.31 6.93 -22.31
N SER A 67 -14.20 7.09 -21.32
CA SER A 67 -13.80 7.30 -19.93
C SER A 67 -13.25 6.03 -19.28
N TRP A 68 -13.52 4.85 -19.88
CA TRP A 68 -13.06 3.56 -19.39
C TRP A 68 -11.53 3.47 -19.22
N THR A 69 -10.74 4.18 -20.04
CA THR A 69 -9.28 4.19 -19.92
C THR A 69 -8.84 4.88 -18.63
N ALA A 70 -9.38 6.07 -18.36
CA ALA A 70 -9.12 6.82 -17.14
C ALA A 70 -9.61 6.08 -15.89
N LEU A 71 -10.80 5.46 -15.97
CA LEU A 71 -11.36 4.66 -14.87
C LEU A 71 -10.55 3.38 -14.61
N THR A 72 -10.01 2.75 -15.64
CA THR A 72 -9.10 1.59 -15.50
C THR A 72 -7.83 2.00 -14.76
N LEU A 73 -7.22 3.13 -15.14
CA LEU A 73 -6.02 3.64 -14.46
C LEU A 73 -6.31 4.00 -12.99
N LYS A 74 -7.46 4.61 -12.72
CA LYS A 74 -7.93 4.93 -11.36
C LYS A 74 -8.06 3.67 -10.50
N LEU A 75 -8.65 2.61 -11.06
CA LEU A 75 -8.78 1.32 -10.38
C LEU A 75 -7.41 0.67 -10.10
N CYS A 76 -6.51 0.66 -11.09
CA CYS A 76 -5.15 0.13 -10.92
C CYS A 76 -4.37 0.89 -9.83
N SER A 77 -4.45 2.22 -9.81
CA SER A 77 -3.79 3.05 -8.79
C SER A 77 -4.34 2.81 -7.39
N ALA A 78 -5.67 2.66 -7.26
CA ALA A 78 -6.31 2.30 -6.00
C ALA A 78 -5.85 0.92 -5.49
N LEU A 79 -5.75 -0.07 -6.39
CA LEU A 79 -5.23 -1.41 -6.06
C LEU A 79 -3.76 -1.38 -5.64
N GLU A 80 -2.92 -0.62 -6.34
CA GLU A 80 -1.50 -0.46 -5.98
C GLU A 80 -1.34 0.16 -4.59
N THR A 81 -2.15 1.19 -4.29
CA THR A 81 -2.20 1.83 -2.98
C THR A 81 -2.60 0.84 -1.88
N ALA A 82 -3.64 0.05 -2.14
CA ALA A 82 -4.07 -1.00 -1.21
C ALA A 82 -2.97 -2.04 -0.97
N ASN A 83 -2.26 -2.46 -2.01
CA ASN A 83 -1.15 -3.40 -1.88
C ASN A 83 -0.01 -2.83 -1.01
N LYS A 84 0.40 -1.58 -1.27
CA LYS A 84 1.41 -0.88 -0.44
C LYS A 84 0.98 -0.77 1.02
N LEU A 85 -0.31 -0.52 1.27
CA LEU A 85 -0.84 -0.46 2.63
C LEU A 85 -0.73 -1.81 3.33
N VAL A 86 -1.11 -2.90 2.68
CA VAL A 86 -0.97 -4.27 3.21
C VAL A 86 0.49 -4.59 3.51
N ASP A 87 1.40 -4.30 2.58
CA ASP A 87 2.84 -4.53 2.76
C ASP A 87 3.41 -3.76 3.96
N SER A 88 3.06 -2.48 4.08
CA SER A 88 3.51 -1.63 5.19
C SER A 88 2.97 -2.09 6.55
N SER A 89 1.71 -2.52 6.59
CA SER A 89 1.06 -3.05 7.78
C SER A 89 1.70 -4.37 8.21
N ASN A 90 1.91 -5.29 7.28
CA ASN A 90 2.53 -6.58 7.55
C ASN A 90 3.97 -6.43 8.08
N SER A 91 4.76 -5.53 7.48
CA SER A 91 6.10 -5.18 7.97
C SER A 91 6.06 -4.64 9.41
N SER A 92 5.10 -3.74 9.70
CA SER A 92 4.93 -3.15 11.03
C SER A 92 4.52 -4.20 12.08
N VAL A 93 3.56 -5.06 11.75
CA VAL A 93 3.12 -6.18 12.61
C VAL A 93 4.27 -7.15 12.87
N THR A 94 5.06 -7.48 11.84
CA THR A 94 6.25 -8.34 12.00
C THR A 94 7.29 -7.72 12.93
N SER A 95 7.55 -6.41 12.78
CA SER A 95 8.47 -5.68 13.66
C SER A 95 7.97 -5.62 15.10
N LEU A 96 6.66 -5.41 15.29
CA LEU A 96 6.02 -5.41 16.59
C LEU A 96 6.10 -6.79 17.26
N SER A 97 5.83 -7.87 16.52
CA SER A 97 5.95 -9.25 17.01
C SER A 97 7.34 -9.51 17.57
N LYS A 98 8.39 -9.15 16.82
CA LYS A 98 9.79 -9.31 17.29
C LYS A 98 10.07 -8.57 18.60
N LYS A 99 9.50 -7.36 18.76
CA LYS A 99 9.66 -6.58 20.00
C LYS A 99 8.90 -7.20 21.18
N VAL A 100 7.73 -7.78 20.92
CA VAL A 100 6.96 -8.52 21.94
C VAL A 100 7.71 -9.77 22.38
N ASP A 101 8.28 -10.53 21.44
CA ASP A 101 9.08 -11.72 21.75
C ASP A 101 10.30 -11.37 22.63
N GLU A 102 11.00 -10.28 22.31
CA GLU A 102 12.13 -9.81 23.11
C GLU A 102 11.68 -9.36 24.51
N LEU A 103 10.55 -8.67 24.61
CA LEU A 103 9.99 -8.25 25.89
C LEU A 103 9.62 -9.46 26.76
N GLU A 104 9.06 -10.51 26.17
CA GLU A 104 8.76 -11.76 26.87
C GLU A 104 10.03 -12.38 27.47
N ARG A 105 11.14 -12.43 26.70
CA ARG A 105 12.43 -12.92 27.20
C ARG A 105 12.94 -12.11 28.38
N ILE A 106 12.80 -10.79 28.34
CA ILE A 106 13.19 -9.89 29.43
C ILE A 106 12.35 -10.15 30.68
N VAL A 107 11.03 -10.31 30.54
CA VAL A 107 10.12 -10.61 31.66
C VAL A 107 10.48 -11.96 32.29
N ASN A 108 10.70 -13.00 31.49
CA ASN A 108 11.08 -14.32 31.99
C ASN A 108 12.41 -14.29 32.77
N ARG A 109 13.38 -13.51 32.29
CA ARG A 109 14.64 -13.29 33.01
C ARG A 109 14.41 -12.56 34.34
N ARG A 110 13.56 -11.52 34.35
CA ARG A 110 13.20 -10.78 35.57
C ARG A 110 12.57 -11.72 36.60
N ASP A 111 11.62 -12.53 36.18
CA ASP A 111 10.87 -13.41 37.09
C ASP A 111 11.75 -14.53 37.65
N SER A 112 12.70 -15.04 36.85
CA SER A 112 13.74 -15.97 37.32
C SER A 112 14.63 -15.33 38.39
N ALA A 113 15.07 -14.09 38.19
CA ALA A 113 15.88 -13.36 39.16
C ALA A 113 15.11 -13.06 40.47
N ILE A 114 13.83 -12.70 40.36
CA ILE A 114 12.95 -12.51 41.53
C ILE A 114 12.81 -13.82 42.32
N THR A 115 12.64 -14.95 41.63
CA THR A 115 12.53 -16.26 42.28
C THR A 115 13.80 -16.61 43.04
N ALA A 116 14.97 -16.47 42.39
CA ALA A 116 16.27 -16.69 43.05
C ALA A 116 16.49 -15.76 44.26
N ALA A 117 16.13 -14.47 44.15
CA ALA A 117 16.25 -13.53 45.26
C ALA A 117 15.37 -13.91 46.46
N LYS A 118 14.15 -14.40 46.21
CA LYS A 118 13.24 -14.89 47.25
C LYS A 118 13.80 -16.13 47.96
N GLU A 119 14.43 -17.05 47.23
CA GLU A 119 15.07 -18.25 47.81
C GLU A 119 16.23 -17.88 48.76
N ILE A 120 17.09 -16.93 48.34
CA ILE A 120 18.17 -16.42 49.18
C ILE A 120 17.62 -15.74 50.44
N GLN A 121 16.59 -14.90 50.29
CA GLN A 121 15.96 -14.23 51.42
C GLN A 121 15.32 -15.23 52.41
N GLY A 122 14.67 -16.28 51.92
CA GLY A 122 14.11 -17.35 52.74
C GLY A 122 15.20 -18.09 53.53
N SER A 123 16.32 -18.38 52.88
CA SER A 123 17.48 -19.05 53.50
C SER A 123 18.11 -18.21 54.60
N LEU A 124 18.28 -16.90 54.40
CA LEU A 124 18.81 -15.97 55.41
C LEU A 124 17.93 -15.89 56.66
N LYS A 125 16.60 -15.85 56.49
CA LYS A 125 15.66 -15.80 57.62
C LYS A 125 15.69 -17.06 58.50
N LEU A 126 16.07 -18.21 57.93
CA LEU A 126 16.26 -19.46 58.67
C LEU A 126 17.53 -19.43 59.54
N TYR A 127 18.59 -18.76 59.09
CA TYR A 127 19.82 -18.60 59.87
C TYR A 127 19.67 -17.63 61.04
N ASP A 128 18.84 -16.58 60.92
CA ASP A 128 18.56 -15.64 62.02
C ASP A 128 17.63 -16.21 63.12
N GLN A 129 17.06 -17.40 62.93
CA GLN A 129 16.18 -18.08 63.90
C GLN A 129 16.84 -19.25 64.65
N LEU A 130 18.12 -19.54 64.38
CA LEU A 130 18.96 -20.52 65.07
C LEU A 130 19.88 -19.83 66.07
#